data_AF-K1GFN6-F1
#
_entry.id   AF-K1GFN6-F1
#
_cell.length_a   1.000
_cell.length_b   1.000
_cell.length_c   1.000
_cell.angle_alpha   90.00
_cell.angle_beta   90.00
_cell.angle_gamma   90.00
#
_symmetry.space_group_name_H-M   'P 1'
#
loop_
_entity.id
_entity.type
_entity.pdbx_description
1 polymer ?
#
loop_
_entity_poly.entity_id
_entity_poly.type
_entity_poly.pdbx_seq_one_letter_code
_entity_poly.pdbx_strand_id
1 'polypeptide(L)'
;SPKSKKTNLSFTESLVFAKNSFVSILKDTVGGLFTLFSGKANLKEISGPVGILKVVGEVSKFGWTSIASLAVILSINIGVLNLLPIPALDGGRIIFVLLEIFRIRINKKWEENLHKFGMVMLLFFILVISVNDVWKLFN
;
A
#
# COMPACT_ATOMS: atom_id res chain seq x y z
N SER A 1 14.30 20.24 -16.26
CA SER A 1 12.92 20.12 -15.79
C SER A 1 12.06 19.49 -16.85
N PRO A 2 11.41 18.33 -16.62
CA PRO A 2 10.48 17.81 -17.60
C PRO A 2 9.30 18.80 -17.67
N LYS A 3 9.14 19.44 -18.82
CA LYS A 3 8.06 20.40 -19.07
C LYS A 3 6.75 19.62 -19.01
N SER A 4 6.01 19.77 -17.91
CA SER A 4 4.61 19.36 -17.81
C SER A 4 3.85 20.01 -18.97
N LYS A 5 3.45 19.19 -19.95
CA LYS A 5 2.59 19.61 -21.05
C LYS A 5 1.21 19.82 -20.45
N LYS A 6 0.85 21.07 -20.14
CA LYS A 6 -0.48 21.42 -19.64
C LYS A 6 -1.51 21.10 -20.72
N THR A 7 -2.15 19.94 -20.63
CA THR A 7 -3.32 19.62 -21.42
C THR A 7 -4.51 20.32 -20.80
N ASN A 8 -5.16 21.23 -21.53
CA ASN A 8 -6.44 21.80 -21.12
C ASN A 8 -7.51 20.72 -21.26
N LEU A 9 -7.66 19.90 -20.23
CA LEU A 9 -8.74 18.92 -20.13
C LEU A 9 -9.98 19.64 -19.60
N SER A 10 -11.12 19.41 -20.24
CA SER A 10 -12.42 19.75 -19.67
C SER A 10 -12.62 19.00 -18.34
N PHE A 11 -13.51 19.49 -17.47
CA PHE A 11 -13.79 18.86 -16.17
C PHE A 11 -14.18 17.38 -16.30
N THR A 12 -14.91 17.02 -17.36
CA THR A 12 -15.29 15.64 -17.65
C THR A 12 -14.10 14.79 -18.09
N GLU A 13 -13.24 15.35 -18.94
CA GLU A 13 -12.03 14.67 -19.44
C GLU A 13 -11.01 14.45 -18.32
N SER A 14 -10.86 15.41 -17.40
CA SER A 14 -9.98 15.26 -16.24
C SER A 14 -10.49 14.19 -15.27
N LEU A 15 -11.81 14.06 -15.10
CA LEU A 15 -12.41 12.99 -14.30
C LEU A 15 -12.21 11.61 -14.94
N VAL A 16 -12.40 11.50 -16.25
CA VAL A 16 -12.13 10.26 -17.00
C VAL A 16 -10.65 9.90 -16.95
N PHE A 17 -9.76 10.86 -17.13
CA PHE A 17 -8.32 10.67 -17.01
C PHE A 17 -7.92 10.20 -15.60
N ALA A 18 -8.47 10.83 -14.56
CA ALA A 18 -8.22 10.44 -13.18
C ALA A 18 -8.71 9.01 -12.90
N LYS A 19 -9.91 8.65 -13.36
CA LYS A 19 -10.45 7.29 -13.24
C LYS A 19 -9.55 6.26 -13.93
N ASN A 20 -9.14 6.53 -15.17
CA ASN A 20 -8.29 5.60 -15.92
C ASN A 20 -6.91 5.44 -15.28
N SER A 21 -6.32 6.54 -14.80
CA SER A 21 -5.04 6.54 -14.08
C SER A 21 -5.15 5.74 -12.78
N PHE A 22 -6.22 5.98 -12.01
CA PHE A 22 -6.50 5.23 -10.78
C PHE A 22 -6.63 3.73 -11.04
N VAL A 23 -7.43 3.34 -12.05
CA VAL A 23 -7.62 1.91 -12.40
C VAL A 23 -6.31 1.28 -12.87
N SER A 24 -5.48 2.01 -13.62
CA SER A 24 -4.16 1.52 -14.04
C SER A 24 -3.27 1.26 -12.83
N ILE A 25 -3.08 2.27 -11.96
CA ILE A 25 -2.23 2.14 -10.77
C ILE A 25 -2.77 1.04 -9.86
N LEU A 26 -4.09 0.95 -9.67
CA LEU A 26 -4.71 -0.10 -8.88
C LEU A 26 -4.39 -1.51 -9.44
N LYS A 27 -4.50 -1.70 -10.75
CA LYS A 27 -4.16 -2.98 -11.40
C LYS A 27 -2.68 -3.31 -11.23
N ASP A 28 -1.80 -2.33 -11.40
CA ASP A 28 -0.36 -2.49 -11.25
C ASP A 28 0.01 -2.85 -9.81
N THR A 29 -0.58 -2.16 -8.83
CA THR A 29 -0.42 -2.45 -7.39
C THR A 29 -0.88 -3.87 -7.06
N VAL A 30 -2.06 -4.28 -7.52
CA VAL A 30 -2.60 -5.62 -7.26
C VAL A 30 -1.74 -6.69 -7.95
N GLY A 31 -1.33 -6.48 -9.21
CA GLY A 31 -0.46 -7.41 -9.95
C GLY A 31 0.93 -7.54 -9.33
N GLY A 32 1.50 -6.42 -8.86
CA GLY A 32 2.74 -6.39 -8.11
C GLY A 32 2.63 -7.19 -6.81
N LEU A 33 1.54 -7.01 -6.07
CA LEU A 33 1.28 -7.77 -4.85
C LEU A 33 1.18 -9.28 -5.11
N PHE A 34 0.46 -9.71 -6.15
CA PHE A 34 0.42 -11.13 -6.54
C PHE A 34 1.81 -11.68 -6.91
N THR A 35 2.66 -10.85 -7.54
CA THR A 35 4.03 -11.24 -7.88
C THR A 35 4.90 -11.42 -6.63
N LEU A 36 4.72 -10.55 -5.62
CA LEU A 36 5.36 -10.70 -4.30
C LEU A 36 4.98 -12.05 -3.67
N PHE A 37 3.68 -12.38 -3.62
CA PHE A 37 3.20 -13.65 -3.05
C PHE A 37 3.57 -14.88 -3.88
N SER A 38 3.79 -14.72 -5.18
CA SER A 38 4.23 -15.81 -6.07
C SER A 38 5.71 -16.19 -5.88
N GLY A 39 6.45 -15.50 -5.00
CA GLY A 39 7.87 -15.76 -4.75
C GLY A 39 8.79 -15.39 -5.91
N LYS A 40 8.27 -14.72 -6.94
CA LYS A 40 9.03 -14.26 -8.12
C LYS A 40 9.71 -12.91 -7.88
N ALA A 41 9.37 -12.24 -6.79
CA ALA A 41 9.94 -10.95 -6.43
C ALA A 41 11.26 -11.11 -5.68
N ASN A 42 12.23 -10.28 -6.01
CA ASN A 42 13.50 -10.27 -5.31
C ASN A 42 13.35 -9.49 -3.98
N LEU A 43 13.89 -10.01 -2.88
CA LEU A 43 13.92 -9.30 -1.58
C LEU A 43 14.63 -7.93 -1.67
N LYS A 44 15.47 -7.75 -2.69
CA LYS A 44 16.12 -6.46 -2.98
C LYS A 44 15.13 -5.41 -3.48
N GLU A 45 14.08 -5.81 -4.20
CA GLU A 45 13.07 -4.93 -4.81
C GLU A 45 11.99 -4.48 -3.81
N ILE A 46 11.86 -5.19 -2.69
CA ILE A 46 10.97 -4.81 -1.61
C ILE A 46 11.62 -3.67 -0.82
N SER A 47 10.98 -2.49 -0.89
CA SER A 47 11.33 -1.32 -0.09
C SER A 47 10.41 -1.25 1.13
N GLY A 48 10.99 -1.15 2.32
CA GLY A 48 10.25 -0.89 3.56
C GLY A 48 9.99 0.60 3.83
N PRO A 49 9.53 0.92 5.05
CA PRO A 49 9.24 2.28 5.47
C PRO A 49 10.42 3.24 5.29
N VAL A 50 11.64 2.79 5.60
CA VAL A 50 12.85 3.62 5.48
C VAL A 50 13.19 3.87 4.02
N GLY A 51 13.05 2.86 3.16
CA GLY A 51 13.17 3.00 1.70
C GLY A 51 12.15 4.01 1.13
N ILE A 52 10.91 3.95 1.61
CA ILE A 52 9.86 4.91 1.21
C ILE A 52 10.24 6.34 1.60
N LEU A 53 10.75 6.57 2.81
CA LEU A 53 11.20 7.91 3.24
C LEU A 53 12.30 8.47 2.32
N LYS A 54 13.22 7.62 1.88
CA LYS A 54 14.26 8.01 0.91
C LYS A 54 13.65 8.40 -0.43
N VAL A 55 12.73 7.60 -0.97
CA VAL A 55 12.03 7.90 -2.23
C VAL A 55 11.26 9.21 -2.12
N VAL A 56 10.57 9.46 -1.01
CA VAL A 56 9.88 10.74 -0.76
C VAL A 56 10.88 11.90 -0.78
N GLY A 57 12.03 11.75 -0.11
CA GLY A 57 13.12 12.74 -0.11
C GLY A 57 13.65 13.04 -1.52
N GLU A 58 13.84 12.01 -2.35
CA GLU A 58 14.28 12.18 -3.74
C GLU A 58 13.20 12.85 -4.61
N VAL A 59 11.94 12.40 -4.50
CA VAL A 59 10.80 12.94 -5.26
C VAL A 59 10.52 14.40 -4.90
N SER A 60 10.74 14.78 -3.64
CA SER A 60 10.54 16.16 -3.17
C SER A 60 11.39 17.19 -3.91
N LYS A 61 12.57 16.78 -4.42
CA LYS A 61 13.47 17.63 -5.21
C LYS A 61 12.88 18.04 -6.55
N PHE A 62 11.88 17.31 -7.05
CA PHE A 62 11.20 17.59 -8.31
C PHE A 62 9.98 18.52 -8.16
N GLY A 63 9.63 18.92 -6.93
CA GLY A 63 8.55 19.86 -6.61
C GLY A 63 7.27 19.22 -6.10
N TRP A 64 6.33 20.05 -5.65
CA TRP A 64 5.08 19.64 -4.99
C TRP A 64 4.22 18.69 -5.84
N THR A 65 4.14 18.92 -7.16
CA THR A 65 3.34 18.07 -8.06
C THR A 65 3.82 16.62 -8.05
N SER A 66 5.13 16.39 -7.96
CA SER A 66 5.71 15.05 -7.91
C SER A 66 5.44 14.37 -6.56
N ILE A 67 5.46 15.13 -5.46
CA ILE A 67 5.06 14.63 -4.13
C ILE A 67 3.59 14.22 -4.14
N ALA A 68 2.71 15.05 -4.72
CA ALA A 68 1.29 14.72 -4.85
C ALA A 68 1.07 13.45 -5.67
N SER A 69 1.78 13.27 -6.79
CA SER A 69 1.73 12.03 -7.58
C SER A 69 2.21 10.81 -6.77
N LEU A 70 3.29 10.95 -6.00
CA LEU A 70 3.78 9.88 -5.12
C LEU A 70 2.75 9.55 -4.02
N ALA A 71 2.13 10.57 -3.43
CA ALA A 71 1.09 10.39 -2.41
C ALA A 71 -0.12 9.63 -2.97
N VAL A 72 -0.51 9.87 -4.23
CA VAL A 72 -1.56 9.08 -4.91
C VAL A 72 -1.18 7.61 -4.99
N ILE A 73 0.04 7.31 -5.45
CA ILE A 73 0.52 5.92 -5.56
C ILE A 73 0.58 5.25 -4.18
N LEU A 74 1.16 5.92 -3.17
CA LEU A 74 1.25 5.38 -1.81
C LEU A 74 -0.13 5.17 -1.18
N SER A 75 -1.07 6.08 -1.41
CA SER A 75 -2.44 5.95 -0.88
C SER A 75 -3.17 4.74 -1.48
N ILE A 76 -3.00 4.50 -2.79
CA ILE A 76 -3.55 3.32 -3.45
C ILE A 76 -2.91 2.04 -2.88
N ASN A 77 -1.58 2.04 -2.69
CA ASN A 77 -0.88 0.90 -2.09
C ASN A 77 -1.38 0.58 -0.68
N ILE A 78 -1.49 1.59 0.20
CA ILE A 78 -2.02 1.41 1.56
C ILE A 78 -3.47 0.93 1.52
N GLY A 79 -4.30 1.50 0.63
CA GLY A 79 -5.67 1.08 0.43
C GLY A 79 -5.79 -0.40 0.02
N VAL A 80 -4.99 -0.84 -0.97
CA VAL A 80 -4.97 -2.24 -1.41
C VAL A 80 -4.48 -3.16 -0.30
N LEU A 81 -3.40 -2.80 0.39
CA LEU A 81 -2.86 -3.59 1.50
C LEU A 81 -3.87 -3.71 2.65
N ASN A 82 -4.54 -2.62 3.02
CA ASN A 82 -5.54 -2.64 4.09
C ASN A 82 -6.77 -3.49 3.76
N LEU A 83 -7.10 -3.70 2.48
CA LEU A 83 -8.20 -4.57 2.06
C LEU A 83 -7.86 -6.06 2.12
N LEU A 84 -6.61 -6.42 2.38
CA LEU A 84 -6.20 -7.82 2.47
C LEU A 84 -6.85 -8.51 3.69
N PRO A 85 -7.12 -9.83 3.58
CA PRO A 85 -7.72 -10.65 4.63
C PRO A 85 -6.73 -10.95 5.78
N ILE A 86 -5.97 -9.96 6.24
CA ILE A 86 -4.90 -10.11 7.24
C ILE A 86 -5.40 -9.56 8.58
N PRO A 87 -5.32 -10.34 9.68
CA PRO A 87 -5.61 -9.83 11.01
C PRO A 87 -4.78 -8.59 11.34
N ALA A 88 -5.38 -7.63 12.05
CA ALA A 88 -4.90 -6.27 12.31
C ALA A 88 -5.10 -5.23 11.20
N LEU A 89 -5.41 -5.63 9.97
CA LEU A 89 -5.82 -4.71 8.90
C LEU A 89 -7.35 -4.60 8.81
N ASP A 90 -7.82 -3.55 8.14
CA ASP A 90 -9.25 -3.26 7.97
C ASP A 90 -9.99 -4.40 7.24
N GLY A 91 -9.36 -5.00 6.22
CA GLY A 91 -9.88 -6.11 5.43
C GLY A 91 -10.09 -7.38 6.24
N GLY A 92 -9.21 -7.64 7.22
CA GLY A 92 -9.42 -8.71 8.20
C GLY A 92 -10.70 -8.50 9.00
N ARG A 93 -10.92 -7.27 9.49
CA ARG A 93 -12.14 -6.92 10.25
C ARG A 93 -13.39 -6.99 9.39
N ILE A 94 -13.31 -6.53 8.14
CA ILE A 94 -14.42 -6.62 7.17
C ILE A 94 -14.86 -8.09 7.03
N ILE A 95 -13.93 -9.03 6.95
CA ILE A 95 -14.27 -10.46 6.83
C ILE A 95 -14.98 -10.97 8.07
N PHE A 96 -14.53 -10.63 9.28
CA PHE A 96 -15.23 -11.02 10.51
C PHE A 96 -16.65 -10.47 10.57
N VAL A 97 -16.85 -9.20 10.19
CA VAL A 97 -18.19 -8.59 10.12
C VAL A 97 -19.06 -9.27 9.05
N LEU A 98 -18.50 -9.57 7.88
CA LEU A 98 -19.24 -10.30 6.83
C LEU A 98 -19.67 -11.69 7.31
N LEU A 99 -18.80 -12.42 8.00
CA LEU A 99 -19.12 -13.72 8.60
C LEU A 99 -20.24 -13.61 9.65
N GLU A 100 -20.23 -12.55 10.46
CA GLU A 100 -21.29 -12.28 11.44
C GLU A 100 -22.65 -12.01 10.77
N ILE A 101 -22.68 -11.29 9.64
CA ILE A 101 -23.90 -11.08 8.82
C ILE A 101 -24.48 -12.42 8.34
N PHE A 102 -23.61 -13.38 7.97
CA PHE A 102 -24.01 -14.74 7.61
C PHE A 102 -24.31 -15.64 8.83
N ARG A 103 -24.50 -15.06 10.03
CA ARG A 103 -24.79 -15.75 11.31
C ARG A 103 -23.69 -16.69 11.82
N ILE A 104 -22.47 -16.59 11.29
CA ILE A 104 -21.31 -17.31 11.82
C ILE A 104 -20.81 -16.54 13.04
N ARG A 105 -21.20 -16.99 14.23
CA ARG A 105 -20.82 -16.34 15.49
C ARG A 105 -19.38 -16.69 15.85
N ILE A 106 -18.48 -15.75 15.63
CA ILE A 106 -17.11 -15.84 16.13
C ILE A 106 -17.07 -15.19 17.51
N ASN A 107 -16.33 -15.81 18.44
CA ASN A 107 -16.18 -15.26 19.78
C ASN A 107 -15.35 -13.97 19.71
N LYS A 108 -15.93 -12.85 20.14
CA LYS A 108 -15.29 -11.53 20.13
C LYS A 108 -13.92 -11.50 20.82
N LYS A 109 -13.73 -12.27 21.90
CA LYS A 109 -12.42 -12.36 22.59
C LYS A 109 -11.36 -13.02 21.71
N TRP A 110 -11.75 -14.01 20.91
CA TRP A 110 -10.85 -14.68 19.97
C TRP A 110 -10.48 -13.76 18.80
N GLU A 111 -11.45 -13.03 18.25
CA GLU A 111 -11.21 -12.02 17.21
C GLU A 111 -10.26 -10.93 17.71
N GLU A 112 -10.53 -10.36 18.88
CA GLU A 112 -9.66 -9.33 19.49
C GLU A 112 -8.23 -9.84 19.69
N ASN A 113 -8.05 -11.06 20.19
CA ASN A 113 -6.74 -11.65 20.38
C ASN A 113 -6.02 -11.89 19.05
N LEU A 114 -6.73 -12.32 18.02
CA LEU A 114 -6.18 -12.52 16.68
C LEU A 114 -5.72 -11.19 16.07
N HIS A 115 -6.53 -10.13 16.19
CA HIS A 115 -6.16 -8.79 15.72
C HIS A 115 -4.98 -8.21 16.51
N LYS A 116 -4.93 -8.39 17.85
CA LYS A 116 -3.78 -7.98 18.66
C LYS A 116 -2.51 -8.71 18.24
N PHE A 117 -2.58 -10.03 18.05
CA PHE A 117 -1.46 -10.82 17.58
C PHE A 117 -0.99 -10.38 16.18
N GLY A 118 -1.94 -10.17 15.26
CA GLY A 118 -1.66 -9.64 13.93
C GLY A 118 -0.95 -8.29 13.99
N MET A 119 -1.33 -7.41 14.92
CA MET A 119 -0.72 -6.08 15.07
C MET A 119 0.73 -6.20 15.54
N VAL A 120 0.99 -7.06 16.52
CA VAL A 120 2.35 -7.31 17.01
C VAL A 120 3.23 -7.89 15.90
N MET A 121 2.71 -8.87 15.16
CA MET A 121 3.42 -9.46 14.02
C MET A 121 3.69 -8.43 12.92
N LEU A 122 2.71 -7.58 12.59
CA LEU A 122 2.87 -6.53 11.59
C LEU A 122 3.96 -5.53 12.00
N LEU A 123 3.93 -5.05 13.24
CA LEU A 123 4.94 -4.15 13.78
C LEU A 123 6.33 -4.80 13.78
N PHE A 124 6.41 -6.10 14.11
CA PHE A 124 7.64 -6.86 14.01
C PHE A 124 8.17 -6.91 12.58
N PHE A 125 7.33 -7.22 11.58
CA PHE A 125 7.75 -7.22 10.17
C PHE A 125 8.20 -5.84 9.69
N ILE A 126 7.50 -4.77 10.08
CA ILE A 126 7.89 -3.38 9.78
C ILE A 126 9.29 -3.11 10.29
N LEU A 127 9.63 -3.53 11.51
CA LEU A 127 10.97 -3.39 12.06
C LEU A 127 12.01 -4.19 11.27
N VAL A 128 11.74 -5.47 10.99
CA VAL A 128 12.66 -6.35 10.24
C VAL A 128 12.97 -5.78 8.86
N ILE A 129 11.95 -5.35 8.12
CA ILE A 129 12.14 -4.79 6.76
C ILE A 129 12.86 -3.43 6.86
N SER A 130 12.57 -2.63 7.88
CA SER A 130 13.26 -1.35 8.09
C SER A 130 14.74 -1.53 8.39
N VAL A 131 15.12 -2.54 9.19
CA VAL A 131 16.55 -2.89 9.42
C VAL A 131 17.21 -3.32 8.12
N ASN A 132 16.53 -4.13 7.31
CA ASN A 132 17.02 -4.55 5.99
C ASN A 132 17.21 -3.35 5.03
N ASP A 133 16.28 -2.40 5.01
CA ASP A 133 16.41 -1.16 4.24
C ASP A 133 17.65 -0.38 4.67
N VAL A 134 17.87 -0.22 5.98
CA VAL A 134 19.04 0.48 6.51
C VAL A 134 20.32 -0.23 6.08
N TRP A 135 20.38 -1.56 6.16
CA TRP A 135 21.55 -2.32 5.71
C TRP A 135 21.83 -2.10 4.21
N LYS A 136 20.80 -2.13 3.36
CA LYS A 136 20.94 -1.82 1.92
C LYS A 136 21.46 -0.40 1.63
N LEU A 137 21.35 0.54 2.58
CA LEU A 137 21.88 1.89 2.40
C LEU A 137 23.39 1.98 2.67
N PHE A 138 23.93 1.07 3.48
CA PHE A 138 25.33 1.08 3.89
C PHE A 138 26.21 0.08 3.12
N ASN A 139 25.61 -0.84 2.36
CA ASN A 139 26.28 -1.85 1.56
C ASN A 139 25.89 -1.77 0.09
#